data_AF-A0AA90T0N9-F1
#
_entry.id   AF-A0AA90T0N9-F1
#
_cell.length_a   1.000
_cell.length_b   1.000
_cell.length_c   1.000
_cell.angle_alpha   90.00
_cell.angle_beta   90.00
_cell.angle_gamma   90.00
#
_symmetry.space_group_name_H-M   'P 1'
#
loop_
_entity.id
_entity.type
_entity.pdbx_description
1 polymer ?
#
loop_
_entity_poly.entity_id
_entity_poly.type
_entity_poly.pdbx_seq_one_letter_code
_entity_poly.pdbx_strand_id
1 'polypeptide(L)'
;MKCDVRAWHSLPGAAALQHVDSSEAGLGAAAAAERLRQAGPNQQREEAQTGALSLFLGQFKSIIIWILIAAGIISGVLDVGAIALVLLEVVKLVKLARHRKKEASMTPPS
;
A
#
# COMPACT_ATOMS: atom_id res chain seq x y z
N MET A 1 -9.06 -7.98 -23.10
CA MET A 1 -8.02 -7.03 -23.53
C MET A 1 -6.70 -7.80 -23.59
N LYS A 2 -6.21 -8.16 -24.78
CA LYS A 2 -4.96 -8.93 -24.92
C LYS A 2 -3.81 -7.93 -24.84
N CYS A 3 -3.06 -7.94 -23.76
CA CYS A 3 -1.77 -7.24 -23.73
C CYS A 3 -0.85 -8.02 -24.68
N ASP A 4 -0.51 -7.44 -25.84
CA ASP A 4 0.60 -7.94 -26.66
C ASP A 4 1.89 -7.63 -25.88
N VAL A 5 2.26 -8.50 -24.94
CA VAL A 5 3.47 -8.38 -24.12
C VAL A 5 4.65 -8.85 -24.95
N ARG A 6 4.92 -8.14 -26.04
CA ARG A 6 6.17 -8.33 -26.78
C ARG A 6 7.29 -7.85 -25.85
N ALA A 7 8.27 -8.71 -25.57
CA ALA A 7 9.40 -8.39 -24.70
C ALA A 7 10.40 -7.48 -25.44
N TRP A 8 9.99 -6.24 -25.72
CA TRP A 8 10.80 -5.24 -26.42
C TRP A 8 12.19 -5.07 -25.79
N HIS A 9 12.27 -5.21 -24.47
CA HIS A 9 13.50 -5.11 -23.69
C HIS A 9 14.53 -6.22 -23.96
N SER A 10 14.12 -7.34 -24.55
CA SER A 10 14.97 -8.52 -24.81
C SER A 10 15.31 -8.69 -26.29
N LEU A 11 14.79 -7.83 -27.17
CA LEU A 11 15.04 -7.90 -28.61
C LEU A 11 16.36 -7.22 -28.96
N PRO A 12 17.19 -7.81 -29.87
CA PRO A 12 18.31 -7.11 -30.47
C PRO A 12 17.84 -5.83 -31.17
N GLY A 13 18.61 -4.74 -31.09
CA GLY A 13 18.22 -3.43 -31.63
C GLY A 13 17.79 -3.47 -33.09
N ALA A 14 18.50 -4.21 -33.95
CA ALA A 14 18.15 -4.39 -35.36
C ALA A 14 16.78 -5.09 -35.55
N ALA A 15 16.46 -6.07 -34.71
CA ALA A 15 15.17 -6.74 -34.74
C ALA A 15 14.05 -5.81 -34.23
N ALA A 16 14.32 -5.03 -33.19
CA ALA A 16 13.38 -4.02 -32.70
C ALA A 16 13.08 -2.96 -33.78
N LEU A 17 14.10 -2.47 -34.50
CA LEU A 17 13.96 -1.51 -35.60
C LEU A 17 13.11 -2.06 -36.75
N GLN A 18 13.33 -3.33 -37.15
CA GLN A 18 12.48 -4.00 -38.14
C GLN A 18 11.02 -4.09 -37.68
N HIS A 19 10.78 -4.42 -36.41
CA HIS A 19 9.43 -4.53 -35.87
C HIS A 19 8.66 -3.19 -35.82
N VAL A 20 9.36 -2.06 -35.75
CA VAL A 20 8.75 -0.72 -35.75
C VAL A 20 8.91 -0.01 -37.09
N ASP A 21 9.31 -0.72 -38.15
CA ASP A 21 9.59 -0.19 -39.49
C ASP A 21 10.42 1.10 -39.43
N SER A 22 11.51 1.07 -38.67
CA SER A 22 12.44 2.18 -38.50
C SER A 22 13.86 1.76 -38.84
N SER A 23 14.75 2.74 -38.97
CA SER A 23 16.16 2.53 -39.28
C SER A 23 17.02 3.09 -38.16
N GLU A 24 18.32 2.81 -38.19
CA GLU A 24 19.28 3.43 -37.26
C GLU A 24 19.34 4.96 -37.42
N ALA A 25 19.01 5.48 -38.62
CA ALA A 25 18.89 6.90 -38.88
C ALA A 25 17.52 7.49 -38.47
N GLY A 26 16.61 6.66 -37.91
CA GLY A 26 15.27 7.04 -37.51
C GLY A 26 14.23 6.93 -38.62
N LEU A 27 13.12 7.67 -38.47
CA LEU A 27 12.01 7.74 -39.42
C LEU A 27 12.16 8.96 -40.34
N GLY A 28 11.83 8.78 -41.61
CA GLY A 28 11.67 9.91 -42.53
C GLY A 28 10.50 10.82 -42.13
N ALA A 29 10.60 12.12 -42.41
CA ALA A 29 9.60 13.11 -42.03
C ALA A 29 8.17 12.76 -42.51
N ALA A 30 8.03 12.21 -43.71
CA ALA A 30 6.74 11.78 -44.25
C ALA A 30 6.14 10.59 -43.46
N ALA A 31 6.96 9.59 -43.13
CA ALA A 31 6.54 8.44 -42.34
C ALA A 31 6.19 8.83 -40.90
N ALA A 32 6.95 9.76 -40.30
CA ALA A 32 6.65 10.30 -38.99
C ALA A 32 5.32 11.08 -38.97
N ALA A 33 5.05 11.91 -39.99
CA ALA A 33 3.80 12.65 -40.11
C ALA A 33 2.59 11.73 -40.29
N GLU A 34 2.73 10.68 -41.09
CA GLU A 34 1.67 9.69 -41.29
C GLU A 34 1.37 8.93 -39.99
N ARG A 35 2.40 8.50 -39.26
CA ARG A 35 2.22 7.86 -37.94
C ARG A 35 1.57 8.79 -36.93
N LEU A 36 1.92 10.08 -36.93
CA LEU A 36 1.29 11.06 -36.05
C LEU A 36 -0.20 11.23 -36.35
N ARG A 37 -0.61 11.17 -37.63
CA ARG A 37 -2.03 11.20 -38.01
C ARG A 37 -2.78 9.94 -37.58
N GLN A 38 -2.15 8.77 -37.65
CA GLN A 38 -2.78 7.49 -37.34
C GLN A 38 -2.83 7.18 -35.83
N ALA A 39 -1.71 7.35 -35.13
CA ALA A 39 -1.58 7.06 -33.70
C ALA A 39 -1.99 8.24 -32.81
N GLY A 40 -2.04 9.44 -33.37
CA GLY A 40 -2.25 10.67 -32.61
C GLY A 40 -0.98 11.13 -31.88
N PRO A 41 -1.03 12.30 -31.24
CA PRO A 41 0.06 12.79 -30.41
C PRO A 41 0.28 11.83 -29.23
N ASN A 42 1.54 11.50 -28.95
CA ASN A 42 1.93 10.73 -27.77
C ASN A 42 1.84 11.60 -26.51
N GLN A 43 0.61 11.97 -26.15
CA GLN A 43 0.28 12.75 -24.97
C GLN A 43 -0.61 11.89 -24.08
N GLN A 44 -0.19 11.68 -22.84
CA GLN A 44 -1.10 11.13 -21.84
C GLN A 44 -2.27 12.09 -21.71
N ARG A 45 -3.48 11.55 -21.80
CA ARG A 45 -4.69 12.31 -21.58
C ARG A 45 -4.63 12.81 -20.13
N GLU A 46 -4.51 14.12 -19.95
CA GLU A 46 -4.73 14.73 -18.63
C GLU A 46 -6.14 14.35 -18.22
N GLU A 47 -6.25 13.38 -17.31
CA GLU A 47 -7.49 13.15 -16.61
C GLU A 47 -7.82 14.47 -15.92
N ALA A 48 -9.04 14.97 -16.15
CA ALA A 48 -9.51 16.23 -15.59
C ALA A 48 -9.10 16.28 -14.12
N GLN A 49 -8.34 17.31 -13.72
CA GLN A 49 -7.80 17.41 -12.38
C GLN A 49 -8.95 17.21 -11.39
N THR A 50 -8.93 16.06 -10.73
CA THR A 50 -9.97 15.74 -9.75
C THR A 50 -9.71 16.70 -8.60
N GLY A 51 -10.59 17.68 -8.41
CA GLY A 51 -10.38 18.73 -7.42
C GLY A 51 -10.11 18.14 -6.03
N ALA A 52 -9.33 18.84 -5.19
CA ALA A 52 -8.90 18.33 -3.88
C ALA A 52 -10.06 17.81 -3.00
N LEU A 53 -11.23 18.48 -3.06
CA LEU A 53 -12.45 18.03 -2.38
C LEU A 53 -13.01 16.72 -2.96
N SER A 54 -12.97 16.55 -4.29
CA SER A 54 -13.40 15.32 -4.95
C SER A 54 -12.46 14.15 -4.62
N LEU A 55 -11.16 14.40 -4.50
CA LEU A 55 -10.19 13.41 -4.07
C LEU A 55 -10.45 13.00 -2.62
N PHE A 56 -10.65 13.98 -1.73
CA PHE A 56 -10.97 13.74 -0.32
C PHE A 56 -12.26 12.94 -0.14
N LEU A 57 -13.35 13.34 -0.81
CA LEU A 57 -14.62 12.61 -0.82
C LEU A 57 -14.49 11.22 -1.47
N GLY A 58 -13.62 11.08 -2.47
CA GLY A 58 -13.30 9.81 -3.10
C GLY A 58 -12.67 8.78 -2.16
N GLN A 59 -11.87 9.23 -1.18
CA GLN A 59 -11.24 8.33 -0.20
C GLN A 59 -12.27 7.57 0.64
N PHE A 60 -13.42 8.18 0.95
CA PHE A 60 -14.49 7.56 1.74
C PHE A 60 -15.16 6.36 1.05
N LYS A 61 -14.91 6.16 -0.25
CA LYS A 61 -15.40 4.99 -1.01
C LYS A 61 -14.55 3.74 -0.76
N SER A 62 -13.35 3.88 -0.20
CA SER A 62 -12.47 2.74 0.10
C SER A 62 -12.83 2.11 1.44
N ILE A 63 -13.01 0.80 1.49
CA ILE A 63 -13.22 0.08 2.75
C ILE A 63 -12.09 0.30 3.77
N ILE A 64 -10.87 0.56 3.28
CA ILE A 64 -9.70 0.84 4.13
C ILE A 64 -9.92 2.09 4.98
N ILE A 65 -10.56 3.14 4.44
CA ILE A 65 -10.80 4.37 5.21
C ILE A 65 -11.71 4.11 6.41
N TRP A 66 -12.70 3.23 6.25
CA TRP A 66 -13.66 2.89 7.28
C TRP A 66 -12.99 2.06 8.38
N ILE A 67 -12.09 1.16 7.99
CA ILE A 67 -11.24 0.43 8.93
C ILE A 67 -10.36 1.39 9.74
N LEU A 68 -9.72 2.37 9.09
CA LEU A 68 -8.88 3.35 9.77
C LEU A 68 -9.67 4.25 10.73
N ILE A 69 -10.86 4.71 10.32
CA ILE A 69 -11.75 5.49 11.18
C ILE A 69 -12.17 4.67 12.40
N ALA A 70 -12.61 3.43 12.20
CA ALA A 70 -12.99 2.54 13.29
C ALA A 70 -11.82 2.26 14.24
N ALA A 71 -10.62 1.99 13.70
CA ALA A 71 -9.41 1.81 14.49
C ALA A 71 -9.05 3.07 15.29
N GLY A 72 -9.18 4.26 14.69
CA GLY A 72 -8.96 5.54 15.37
C GLY A 72 -9.95 5.77 16.51
N ILE A 73 -11.23 5.45 16.31
CA ILE A 73 -12.25 5.54 17.36
C ILE A 73 -11.94 4.56 18.49
N ILE A 74 -11.69 3.29 18.17
CA ILE A 74 -11.37 2.27 19.17
C ILE A 74 -10.10 2.66 19.95
N SER A 75 -9.08 3.15 19.25
CA SER A 75 -7.83 3.65 19.85
C SER A 75 -8.07 4.84 20.76
N GLY A 76 -8.93 5.79 20.34
CA GLY A 76 -9.30 6.94 21.16
C GLY A 76 -10.16 6.60 22.38
N VAL A 77 -11.01 5.59 22.28
CA VAL A 77 -11.88 5.11 23.37
C VAL A 77 -11.13 4.20 24.34
N LEU A 78 -10.12 3.48 23.87
CA LEU A 78 -9.14 2.77 24.69
C LEU A 78 -8.24 3.79 25.39
N ASP A 79 -8.82 4.55 26.31
CA ASP A 79 -8.05 5.44 27.19
C ASP A 79 -6.99 4.61 27.91
N VAL A 80 -5.76 5.13 27.91
CA VAL A 80 -4.60 4.48 28.57
C VAL A 80 -4.93 4.20 30.04
N GLY A 81 -5.79 5.02 30.66
CA GLY A 81 -6.31 4.82 32.01
C GLY A 81 -7.07 3.50 32.21
N ALA A 82 -7.95 3.12 31.27
CA ALA A 82 -8.72 1.88 31.38
C ALA A 82 -7.82 0.64 31.28
N ILE A 83 -6.85 0.67 30.36
CA ILE A 83 -5.85 -0.40 30.21
C ILE A 83 -4.96 -0.48 31.45
N ALA A 84 -4.49 0.66 31.96
CA ALA A 84 -3.67 0.73 33.17
C ALA A 84 -4.41 0.17 34.40
N LEU A 85 -5.71 0.45 34.55
CA LEU A 85 -6.53 -0.09 35.64
C LEU A 85 -6.62 -1.62 35.58
N VAL A 86 -6.91 -2.19 34.41
CA VAL A 86 -6.99 -3.65 34.23
C VAL A 86 -5.65 -4.31 34.53
N LEU A 87 -4.55 -3.74 34.05
CA LEU A 87 -3.21 -4.25 34.32
C LEU A 87 -2.86 -4.20 35.81
N LEU A 88 -3.21 -3.11 36.51
CA LEU A 88 -3.01 -3.00 37.96
C LEU A 88 -3.75 -4.10 38.73
N GLU A 89 -4.99 -4.41 38.35
CA GLU A 89 -5.78 -5.44 39.01
C GLU A 89 -5.18 -6.84 38.82
N VAL A 90 -4.73 -7.15 37.59
CA VAL A 90 -4.01 -8.39 37.28
C VAL A 90 -2.70 -8.50 38.07
N VAL A 91 -1.92 -7.41 38.14
CA VAL A 91 -0.64 -7.39 38.88
C VAL A 91 -0.87 -7.65 40.37
N LYS A 92 -1.89 -7.02 40.98
CA LYS A 92 -2.25 -7.28 42.40
C LYS A 92 -2.61 -8.74 42.61
N LEU A 93 -3.48 -9.30 41.78
CA LEU A 93 -3.92 -10.69 41.87
C LEU A 93 -2.73 -11.66 41.77
N VAL A 94 -1.86 -11.46 40.77
CA VAL A 94 -0.66 -12.27 40.56
C VAL A 94 0.33 -12.12 41.72
N LYS A 95 0.51 -10.91 42.26
CA LYS A 95 1.40 -10.66 43.40
C LYS A 95 0.89 -11.35 44.67
N LEU A 96 -0.43 -11.30 44.93
CA LEU A 96 -1.06 -11.98 46.07
C LEU A 96 -0.96 -13.51 45.95
N ALA A 97 -1.22 -14.05 44.76
CA ALA A 97 -1.08 -15.47 44.48
C ALA A 97 0.38 -15.95 44.68
N ARG A 98 1.37 -15.14 44.32
CA ARG A 98 2.79 -15.46 44.52
C ARG A 98 3.25 -15.28 45.98
N HIS A 99 2.70 -14.32 46.72
CA HIS A 99 3.05 -14.13 48.13
C HIS A 99 2.70 -15.37 48.97
N ARG A 100 1.55 -16.00 48.71
CA ARG A 100 1.14 -17.24 49.40
C ARG A 100 2.05 -18.44 49.12
N LYS A 101 2.78 -18.45 47.98
CA LYS A 101 3.65 -19.56 47.60
C LYS A 101 5.05 -19.49 48.24
N LYS A 102 5.47 -18.33 48.76
CA LYS A 102 6.80 -18.15 49.38
C LYS A 102 6.89 -18.70 50.81
N GLU A 103 5.77 -18.79 51.52
CA GLU A 103 5.72 -19.24 52.92
C GLU A 103 5.69 -20.78 53.05
N ALA A 104 5.31 -21.49 51.97
CA ALA A 104 5.11 -22.95 51.99
C ALA A 104 6.37 -23.80 51.67
N SER A 105 7.54 -23.18 51.49
CA SER A 105 8.78 -23.89 51.09
C SER A 105 9.90 -23.86 52.15
N MET A 106 9.65 -23.30 53.34
CA MET A 106 10.67 -23.18 54.39
C MET A 106 10.49 -24.27 55.46
N THR A 107 10.62 -25.54 55.07
CA THR A 107 10.92 -26.65 56.00
C THR A 107 12.33 -27.14 55.69
N PRO A 108 13.29 -27.03 56.63
CA PRO A 108 14.67 -27.43 56.37
C PRO A 108 14.75 -28.95 56.14
N PRO A 109 15.61 -29.43 55.21
CA PRO A 109 15.88 -30.86 55.13
C PRO A 109 16.60 -31.32 56.40
N SER A 110 16.18 -32.48 56.89
CA SER A 110 16.75 -33.24 58.02
C SER A 110 18.19 -33.66 57.76
#